data_AF-A0A7W8L931-F1
#
_entry.id   AF-A0A7W8L931-F1
#
_cell.length_a   1.000
_cell.length_b   1.000
_cell.length_c   1.000
_cell.angle_alpha   90.00
_cell.angle_beta   90.00
_cell.angle_gamma   90.00
#
_symmetry.space_group_name_H-M   'P 1'
#
loop_
_entity.id
_entity.type
_entity.pdbx_description
1 polymer ?
#
loop_
_entity_poly.entity_id
_entity_poly.type
_entity_poly.pdbx_seq_one_letter_code
_entity_poly.pdbx_strand_id
1 'polypeptide(L)'
;MSSEHLQDWVAWIALNVLIGVFTPMAGMGLMSVQNKATANSTKNKSNFVVDYFLPYRDGQLGYVAMAWCAAAVVELVRALIVKSGLGLTAWALVILLVAIVNAWVAALGASAPTAELAKPHTRAEAWRHYPNFRYSVYWTIAALIGSGVIHYITMPILEAKHG
;
A
#
# COMPACT_ATOMS: atom_id res chain seq x y z
N MET A 1 5.78 23.06 18.18
CA MET A 1 6.48 22.00 17.44
C MET A 1 7.89 22.51 17.16
N SER A 2 8.94 21.80 17.61
CA SER A 2 10.32 22.21 17.34
C SER A 2 10.65 22.07 15.84
N SER A 3 11.69 22.76 15.36
CA SER A 3 12.14 22.65 13.97
C SER A 3 12.58 21.23 13.59
N GLU A 4 13.14 20.49 14.55
CA GLU A 4 13.55 19.08 14.38
C GLU A 4 12.34 18.17 14.17
N HIS A 5 11.31 18.32 15.00
CA HIS A 5 10.06 17.56 14.86
C HIS A 5 9.34 17.88 13.53
N LEU A 6 9.50 19.08 12.97
CA LEU A 6 8.97 19.38 11.63
C LEU A 6 9.77 18.66 10.53
N GLN A 7 11.10 18.60 10.64
CA GLN A 7 11.95 17.91 9.67
C GLN A 7 11.69 16.41 9.64
N ASP A 8 11.51 15.78 10.80
CA ASP A 8 11.18 14.36 10.89
C ASP A 8 9.83 14.04 10.23
N TRP A 9 8.83 14.91 10.41
CA TRP A 9 7.54 14.78 9.75
C TRP A 9 7.63 14.93 8.24
N VAL A 10 8.39 15.92 7.77
CA VAL A 10 8.61 16.12 6.33
C VAL A 10 9.34 14.92 5.73
N ALA A 11 10.35 14.38 6.42
CA ALA A 11 11.07 13.19 5.98
C ALA A 11 10.16 11.95 5.97
N TRP A 12 9.35 11.75 7.02
CA TRP A 12 8.41 10.64 7.11
C TRP A 12 7.37 10.69 5.99
N ILE A 13 6.76 11.86 5.77
CA ILE A 13 5.76 12.05 4.70
C ILE A 13 6.42 11.85 3.34
N ALA A 14 7.57 12.46 3.10
CA ALA A 14 8.29 12.32 1.84
C ALA A 14 8.59 10.83 1.56
N LEU A 15 9.18 10.11 2.50
CA LEU A 15 9.52 8.69 2.32
C LEU A 15 8.27 7.83 2.07
N ASN A 16 7.23 7.98 2.88
CA ASN A 16 6.04 7.14 2.75
C ASN A 16 5.25 7.46 1.48
N VAL A 17 5.07 8.73 1.12
CA VAL A 17 4.40 9.10 -0.13
C VAL A 17 5.22 8.68 -1.35
N LEU A 18 6.54 8.88 -1.33
CA LEU A 18 7.42 8.44 -2.43
C LEU A 18 7.36 6.92 -2.61
N ILE A 19 7.47 6.14 -1.53
CA ILE A 19 7.33 4.68 -1.61
C ILE A 19 5.96 4.31 -2.19
N GLY A 20 4.89 5.00 -1.77
CA GLY A 20 3.53 4.79 -2.26
C GLY A 20 3.35 4.99 -3.77
N VAL A 21 4.03 6.00 -4.33
CA VAL A 21 3.97 6.33 -5.76
C VAL A 21 4.92 5.47 -6.58
N PHE A 22 6.15 5.27 -6.10
CA PHE A 22 7.21 4.62 -6.88
C PHE A 22 7.16 3.09 -6.80
N THR A 23 6.64 2.49 -5.73
CA THR A 23 6.57 1.01 -5.62
C THR A 23 5.69 0.39 -6.72
N PRO A 24 4.47 0.91 -7.00
CA PRO A 24 3.68 0.50 -8.16
C PRO A 24 4.44 0.61 -9.49
N MET A 25 5.15 1.72 -9.70
CA MET A 25 5.92 1.95 -10.93
C MET A 25 7.08 0.97 -11.08
N ALA A 26 7.80 0.70 -9.99
CA ALA A 26 8.92 -0.22 -9.98
C ALA A 26 8.48 -1.66 -10.28
N GLY A 27 7.39 -2.13 -9.67
CA GLY A 27 6.88 -3.47 -9.95
C GLY A 27 6.32 -3.62 -11.37
N MET A 28 5.67 -2.59 -11.92
CA MET A 28 5.29 -2.57 -13.35
C MET A 28 6.53 -2.67 -14.26
N GLY A 29 7.61 -1.97 -13.91
CA GLY A 29 8.89 -2.04 -14.63
C GLY A 29 9.51 -3.44 -14.61
N LEU A 30 9.58 -4.07 -13.44
CA LEU A 30 10.10 -5.44 -13.28
C LEU A 30 9.29 -6.45 -14.08
N MET A 31 7.96 -6.34 -14.09
CA MET A 31 7.11 -7.22 -14.91
C MET A 31 7.28 -7.00 -16.40
N SER A 32 7.49 -5.76 -16.86
CA SER A 32 7.80 -5.49 -18.27
C SER A 32 9.09 -6.20 -18.71
N VAL A 33 10.11 -6.21 -17.84
CA VAL A 33 11.37 -6.92 -18.09
C VAL A 33 11.16 -8.43 -18.05
N GLN A 34 10.46 -8.95 -17.05
CA GLN A 34 10.15 -10.37 -16.93
C GLN A 34 9.33 -10.88 -18.13
N ASN A 35 8.32 -10.14 -18.57
CA ASN A 35 7.50 -10.50 -19.73
C ASN A 35 8.33 -10.53 -21.02
N LYS A 36 9.24 -9.57 -21.21
CA LYS A 36 10.18 -9.62 -22.34
C LYS A 36 11.09 -10.86 -22.28
N ALA A 37 11.55 -11.24 -21.08
CA ALA A 37 12.36 -12.44 -20.89
C ALA A 37 11.56 -13.74 -21.14
N THR A 38 10.33 -13.83 -20.65
CA THR A 38 9.47 -15.01 -20.81
C THR A 38 8.94 -15.14 -22.25
N ALA A 39 8.60 -14.03 -22.91
CA ALA A 39 8.20 -14.01 -24.32
C ALA A 39 9.32 -14.53 -25.24
N ASN A 40 10.57 -14.23 -24.92
CA ASN A 40 11.73 -14.79 -25.65
C ASN A 40 11.91 -16.29 -25.41
N SER A 41 11.50 -16.83 -24.25
CA SER A 41 11.54 -18.27 -23.95
C SER A 41 10.34 -19.08 -24.48
N THR A 42 9.22 -18.43 -24.82
CA THR A 42 7.95 -19.12 -25.11
C THR A 42 7.54 -19.04 -26.58
N LYS A 43 8.51 -19.06 -27.50
CA LYS A 43 8.27 -19.07 -28.96
C LYS A 43 7.49 -20.30 -29.50
N ASN A 44 7.13 -21.27 -28.65
CA ASN A 44 6.56 -22.56 -29.09
C ASN A 44 5.35 -23.08 -28.29
N LYS A 45 4.66 -22.28 -27.47
CA LYS A 45 3.39 -22.71 -26.87
C LYS A 45 2.26 -21.72 -27.15
N SER A 46 1.33 -22.17 -27.97
CA SER A 46 0.08 -21.51 -28.31
C SER A 46 -0.70 -21.03 -27.07
N ASN A 47 -1.11 -19.75 -27.11
CA ASN A 47 -2.30 -19.18 -26.47
C ASN A 47 -2.41 -19.21 -24.93
N PHE A 48 -1.32 -19.00 -24.19
CA PHE A 48 -1.42 -18.58 -22.80
C PHE A 48 -0.83 -17.17 -22.65
N VAL A 49 -1.60 -16.16 -23.06
CA VAL A 49 -1.31 -14.76 -22.71
C VAL A 49 -1.74 -14.59 -21.26
N VAL A 50 -0.82 -14.85 -20.33
CA VAL A 50 -1.05 -14.46 -18.94
C VAL A 50 -0.83 -12.96 -18.87
N ASP A 51 -1.92 -12.20 -18.86
CA ASP A 51 -1.88 -10.77 -18.62
C ASP A 51 -1.55 -10.50 -17.14
N TYR A 52 -0.29 -10.74 -16.77
CA TYR A 52 0.25 -10.46 -15.42
C TYR A 52 0.09 -8.99 -15.01
N PHE A 53 -0.13 -8.10 -15.97
CA PHE A 53 -0.41 -6.69 -15.73
C PHE A 53 -1.78 -6.44 -15.07
N LEU A 54 -2.79 -7.29 -15.31
CA LEU A 54 -4.14 -7.05 -14.78
C LEU A 54 -4.23 -7.33 -13.27
N PRO A 55 -3.73 -8.46 -12.73
CA PRO A 55 -3.62 -8.72 -11.29
C PRO A 55 -2.84 -7.64 -10.54
N TYR A 56 -1.76 -7.16 -11.16
CA TYR A 56 -0.87 -6.18 -10.54
C TYR A 56 -1.51 -4.79 -10.52
N ARG A 57 -2.16 -4.37 -11.62
CA ARG A 57 -2.87 -3.09 -11.70
C ARG A 57 -3.89 -2.95 -10.58
N ASP A 58 -4.64 -4.01 -10.30
CA ASP A 58 -5.76 -3.96 -9.36
C ASP A 58 -5.34 -4.24 -7.90
N GLY A 59 -4.25 -5.00 -7.67
CA GLY A 59 -3.83 -5.44 -6.32
C GLY A 59 -2.60 -4.77 -5.71
N GLN A 60 -1.73 -4.12 -6.50
CA GLN A 60 -0.42 -3.61 -6.03
C GLN A 60 -0.48 -2.63 -4.85
N LEU A 61 -1.48 -1.73 -4.84
CA LEU A 61 -1.58 -0.69 -3.81
C LEU A 61 -1.95 -1.29 -2.44
N GLY A 62 -2.77 -2.34 -2.42
CA GLY A 62 -3.08 -3.06 -1.18
C GLY A 62 -1.84 -3.70 -0.54
N TYR A 63 -0.86 -4.18 -1.32
CA TYR A 63 0.41 -4.67 -0.77
C TYR A 63 1.28 -3.55 -0.19
N VAL A 64 1.30 -2.39 -0.83
CA VAL A 64 2.00 -1.21 -0.31
C VAL A 64 1.37 -0.76 1.01
N ALA A 65 0.03 -0.70 1.05
CA ALA A 65 -0.72 -0.35 2.24
C ALA A 65 -0.45 -1.31 3.41
N MET A 66 -0.32 -2.61 3.13
CA MET A 66 0.07 -3.61 4.13
C MET A 66 1.43 -3.32 4.76
N ALA A 67 2.40 -2.82 3.99
CA ALA A 67 3.70 -2.43 4.54
C ALA A 67 3.59 -1.26 5.52
N TRP A 68 2.78 -0.24 5.21
CA TRP A 68 2.51 0.86 6.14
C TRP A 68 1.77 0.42 7.39
N CYS A 69 0.78 -0.47 7.24
CA CYS A 69 0.09 -1.03 8.39
C CYS A 69 1.06 -1.83 9.28
N ALA A 70 1.95 -2.64 8.70
CA ALA A 70 2.94 -3.40 9.45
C ALA A 70 3.92 -2.47 10.21
N ALA A 71 4.41 -1.41 9.56
CA ALA A 71 5.26 -0.42 10.21
C ALA A 71 4.53 0.25 11.40
N ALA A 72 3.28 0.65 11.21
CA ALA A 72 2.46 1.26 12.25
C ALA A 72 2.17 0.30 13.42
N VAL A 73 1.95 -1.00 13.15
CA VAL A 73 1.82 -2.01 14.21
C VAL A 73 3.12 -2.12 15.02
N VAL A 74 4.28 -2.13 14.36
CA VAL A 74 5.58 -2.18 15.07
C VAL A 74 5.76 -0.96 15.98
N GLU A 75 5.44 0.24 15.50
CA GLU A 75 5.47 1.46 16.33
C GLU A 75 4.49 1.38 17.51
N LEU A 76 3.26 0.93 17.27
CA LEU A 76 2.25 0.75 18.33
C LEU A 76 2.67 -0.25 19.39
N VAL A 77 3.23 -1.40 18.98
CA VAL A 77 3.72 -2.42 19.93
C VAL A 77 4.85 -1.83 20.77
N ARG A 78 5.79 -1.11 20.17
CA ARG A 78 6.86 -0.42 20.92
C ARG A 78 6.29 0.59 21.91
N ALA A 79 5.30 1.39 21.51
CA ALA A 79 4.65 2.35 22.39
C ALA A 79 3.87 1.69 23.52
N LEU A 80 3.16 0.59 23.25
CA LEU A 80 2.40 -0.19 24.25
C LEU A 80 3.30 -0.83 25.31
N ILE A 81 4.53 -1.21 24.95
CA ILE A 81 5.54 -1.70 25.91
C ILE A 81 5.97 -0.58 26.86
N VAL A 82 6.02 0.66 26.40
CA VAL A 82 6.41 1.82 27.24
C VAL A 82 5.24 2.32 28.07
N LYS A 83 4.05 2.42 27.47
CA LYS A 83 2.85 2.95 28.10
C LYS A 83 1.64 2.16 27.61
N SER A 84 1.04 1.36 28.50
CA SER A 84 -0.24 0.71 28.23
C SER A 84 -1.38 1.72 28.31
N GLY A 85 -2.37 1.58 27.43
CA GLY A 85 -3.54 2.46 27.44
C GLY A 85 -4.60 2.01 26.45
N LEU A 86 -5.88 2.12 26.86
CA LEU A 86 -7.03 1.70 26.06
C LEU A 86 -7.04 2.35 24.66
N GLY A 87 -6.60 3.61 24.56
CA GLY A 87 -6.52 4.33 23.30
C GLY A 87 -5.50 3.74 22.32
N LEU A 88 -4.32 3.34 22.80
CA LEU A 88 -3.30 2.70 21.95
C LEU A 88 -3.75 1.31 21.51
N THR A 89 -4.39 0.54 22.39
CA THR A 89 -4.97 -0.76 22.04
C THR A 89 -6.09 -0.62 20.99
N ALA A 90 -6.94 0.39 21.12
CA ALA A 90 -7.98 0.67 20.12
C ALA A 90 -7.38 1.00 18.74
N TRP A 91 -6.32 1.81 18.70
CA TRP A 91 -5.60 2.10 17.46
C TRP A 91 -4.93 0.87 16.85
N ALA A 92 -4.41 -0.05 17.67
CA ALA A 92 -3.89 -1.33 17.20
C ALA A 92 -4.97 -2.19 16.51
N LEU A 93 -6.19 -2.20 17.05
CA LEU A 93 -7.32 -2.89 16.41
C LEU A 93 -7.74 -2.20 15.11
N VAL A 94 -7.77 -0.85 15.08
CA VAL A 94 -8.11 -0.09 13.88
C VAL A 94 -7.13 -0.37 12.75
N ILE A 95 -5.81 -0.29 13.02
CA ILE A 95 -4.82 -0.54 11.96
C ILE A 95 -4.79 -2.00 11.52
N LEU A 96 -5.08 -2.94 12.42
CA LEU A 96 -5.23 -4.35 12.07
C LEU A 96 -6.43 -4.56 11.12
N LEU A 97 -7.56 -3.92 11.39
CA LEU A 97 -8.72 -3.96 10.49
C LEU A 97 -8.39 -3.34 9.12
N VAL A 98 -7.70 -2.20 9.10
CA VAL A 98 -7.26 -1.56 7.85
C VAL A 98 -6.28 -2.47 7.09
N ALA A 99 -5.39 -3.18 7.78
CA ALA A 99 -4.50 -4.17 7.17
C ALA A 99 -5.30 -5.33 6.55
N ILE A 100 -6.25 -5.91 7.30
CA ILE A 100 -7.10 -7.01 6.81
C ILE A 100 -7.85 -6.60 5.54
N VAL A 101 -8.42 -5.40 5.51
CA VAL A 101 -9.14 -4.92 4.32
C VAL A 101 -8.19 -4.69 3.15
N ASN A 102 -7.00 -4.12 3.37
CA ASN A 102 -6.01 -3.95 2.30
C ASN A 102 -5.49 -5.28 1.76
N ALA A 103 -5.25 -6.27 2.63
CA ALA A 103 -4.90 -7.63 2.23
C ALA A 103 -6.01 -8.28 1.39
N TRP A 104 -7.27 -8.08 1.78
CA TRP A 104 -8.41 -8.59 1.02
C TRP A 104 -8.52 -7.91 -0.35
N VAL A 105 -8.40 -6.58 -0.42
CA VAL A 105 -8.43 -5.84 -1.70
C VAL A 105 -7.27 -6.26 -2.61
N ALA A 106 -6.07 -6.45 -2.05
CA ALA A 106 -4.92 -6.98 -2.80
C ALA A 106 -5.20 -8.39 -3.34
N ALA A 107 -5.75 -9.28 -2.52
CA ALA A 107 -6.07 -10.65 -2.90
C ALA A 107 -7.19 -10.71 -3.97
N LEU A 108 -8.22 -9.87 -3.86
CA LEU A 108 -9.28 -9.76 -4.86
C LEU A 108 -8.74 -9.18 -6.17
N GLY A 109 -7.93 -8.12 -6.10
CA GLY A 109 -7.28 -7.53 -7.26
C GLY A 109 -6.38 -8.53 -7.98
N ALA A 110 -5.69 -9.40 -7.24
CA ALA A 110 -4.82 -10.42 -7.81
C ALA A 110 -5.57 -11.65 -8.38
N SER A 111 -6.66 -12.08 -7.74
CA SER A 111 -7.40 -13.31 -8.10
C SER A 111 -8.52 -13.09 -9.12
N ALA A 112 -9.12 -11.90 -9.15
CA ALA A 112 -10.20 -11.52 -10.06
C ALA A 112 -9.88 -10.15 -10.69
N PRO A 113 -8.83 -10.05 -11.50
CA PRO A 113 -8.44 -8.79 -12.11
C PRO A 113 -9.50 -8.29 -13.10
N THR A 114 -9.75 -6.99 -13.11
CA THR A 114 -10.68 -6.37 -14.05
C THR A 114 -10.15 -6.53 -15.47
N ALA A 115 -11.01 -6.91 -16.42
CA ALA A 115 -10.62 -7.04 -17.81
C ALA A 115 -10.08 -5.72 -18.38
N GLU A 116 -9.25 -5.82 -19.41
CA GLU A 116 -8.76 -4.66 -20.13
C GLU A 116 -9.85 -4.02 -20.98
N LEU A 117 -9.80 -2.69 -21.11
CA LEU A 117 -10.76 -1.96 -21.92
C LEU A 117 -10.38 -2.09 -23.40
N ALA A 118 -11.31 -2.59 -24.22
CA ALA A 118 -11.07 -2.84 -25.65
C ALA A 118 -11.02 -1.57 -26.52
N LYS A 119 -11.36 -0.40 -25.98
CA LYS A 119 -11.42 0.88 -26.72
C LYS A 119 -10.70 1.99 -25.94
N PRO A 120 -10.34 3.11 -26.58
CA PRO A 120 -9.86 4.28 -25.86
C PRO A 120 -10.99 4.84 -24.99
N HIS A 121 -10.70 5.14 -23.73
CA HIS A 121 -11.65 5.71 -22.78
C HIS A 121 -11.10 6.99 -22.17
N THR A 122 -12.01 7.86 -21.76
CA THR A 122 -11.65 9.03 -20.95
C THR A 122 -11.19 8.59 -19.56
N ARG A 123 -10.39 9.42 -18.86
CA ARG A 123 -9.93 9.11 -17.49
C ARG A 123 -11.09 8.82 -16.52
N ALA A 124 -12.21 9.54 -16.65
CA ALA A 124 -13.37 9.36 -15.79
C ALA A 124 -14.07 8.00 -16.03
N GLU A 125 -14.13 7.54 -17.28
CA GLU A 125 -14.68 6.23 -17.64
C GLU A 125 -13.75 5.11 -17.17
N ALA A 126 -12.43 5.26 -17.35
CA ALA A 126 -11.44 4.32 -16.83
C ALA A 126 -11.56 4.18 -15.30
N TRP A 127 -11.66 5.31 -14.58
CA TRP A 127 -11.87 5.29 -13.13
C TRP A 127 -13.12 4.49 -12.74
N ARG A 128 -14.25 4.68 -13.44
CA ARG A 128 -15.49 3.92 -13.18
C ARG A 128 -15.38 2.44 -13.56
N HIS A 129 -14.58 2.11 -14.56
CA HIS A 129 -14.44 0.75 -15.06
C HIS A 129 -13.61 -0.17 -14.15
N TYR A 130 -12.68 0.39 -13.36
CA TYR A 130 -11.79 -0.38 -12.47
C TYR A 130 -12.21 -0.27 -10.99
N PRO A 131 -13.28 -0.95 -10.54
CA PRO A 131 -13.72 -0.90 -9.14
C PRO A 131 -12.65 -1.39 -8.17
N ASN A 132 -11.95 -2.48 -8.49
CA ASN A 132 -10.92 -3.06 -7.63
C ASN A 132 -9.75 -2.08 -7.43
N PHE A 133 -9.28 -1.45 -8.51
CA PHE A 133 -8.27 -0.39 -8.43
C PHE A 133 -8.73 0.78 -7.56
N ARG A 134 -9.97 1.25 -7.71
CA ARG A 134 -10.52 2.32 -6.87
C ARG A 134 -10.54 1.96 -5.39
N TYR A 135 -11.03 0.77 -5.05
CA TYR A 135 -11.01 0.29 -3.67
C TYR A 135 -9.59 0.19 -3.14
N SER A 136 -8.65 -0.28 -3.96
CA SER A 136 -7.22 -0.34 -3.64
C SER A 136 -6.69 1.06 -3.29
N VAL A 137 -7.00 2.08 -4.09
CA VAL A 137 -6.62 3.47 -3.82
C VAL A 137 -7.22 3.97 -2.50
N TYR A 138 -8.52 3.79 -2.28
CA TYR A 138 -9.18 4.30 -1.07
C TYR A 138 -8.62 3.66 0.21
N TRP A 139 -8.43 2.35 0.22
CA TRP A 139 -7.92 1.64 1.39
C TRP A 139 -6.42 1.86 1.61
N THR A 140 -5.68 2.15 0.54
CA THR A 140 -4.28 2.58 0.63
C THR A 140 -4.16 3.97 1.24
N ILE A 141 -5.02 4.91 0.86
CA ILE A 141 -5.10 6.22 1.49
C ILE A 141 -5.49 6.09 2.98
N ALA A 142 -6.46 5.22 3.30
CA ALA A 142 -6.84 4.96 4.68
C ALA A 142 -5.69 4.38 5.50
N ALA A 143 -4.90 3.44 4.94
CA ALA A 143 -3.70 2.91 5.58
C ALA A 143 -2.64 3.98 5.80
N LEU A 144 -2.37 4.82 4.81
CA LEU A 144 -1.41 5.92 4.93
C LEU A 144 -1.80 6.90 6.05
N ILE A 145 -3.07 7.33 6.06
CA ILE A 145 -3.60 8.23 7.09
C ILE A 145 -3.52 7.56 8.46
N GLY A 146 -3.98 6.30 8.57
CA GLY A 146 -3.95 5.54 9.82
C GLY A 146 -2.53 5.39 10.37
N SER A 147 -1.58 5.02 9.52
CA SER A 147 -0.16 4.93 9.89
C SER A 147 0.42 6.29 10.29
N GLY A 148 0.04 7.38 9.61
CA GLY A 148 0.44 8.73 10.00
C GLY A 148 -0.10 9.13 11.37
N VAL A 149 -1.39 8.88 11.64
CA VAL A 149 -1.97 9.13 12.96
C VAL A 149 -1.26 8.32 14.04
N ILE A 150 -0.95 7.05 13.78
CA ILE A 150 -0.20 6.21 14.70
C ILE A 150 1.19 6.79 14.97
N HIS A 151 1.92 7.16 13.93
CA HIS A 151 3.23 7.80 14.07
C HIS A 151 3.16 9.07 14.94
N TYR A 152 2.14 9.90 14.73
CA TYR A 152 1.91 11.09 15.54
C TYR A 152 1.68 10.82 17.02
N ILE A 153 0.89 9.80 17.36
CA ILE A 153 0.57 9.51 18.77
C ILE A 153 1.68 8.71 19.47
N THR A 154 2.47 7.91 18.74
CA THR A 154 3.51 7.05 19.31
C THR A 154 4.84 7.78 19.46
N MET A 155 5.21 8.68 18.53
CA MET A 155 6.51 9.35 18.55
C MET A 155 6.84 10.03 19.89
N PRO A 156 5.96 10.85 20.50
CA PRO A 156 6.27 11.49 21.79
C PRO A 156 6.49 10.48 22.93
N ILE A 157 5.83 9.32 22.87
CA ILE A 157 5.98 8.24 23.87
C ILE A 157 7.32 7.56 23.72
N LEU A 158 7.76 7.35 22.47
CA LEU A 158 9.02 6.70 22.16
C LEU A 158 10.22 7.62 22.44
N GLU A 159 10.12 8.90 22.11
CA GLU A 159 11.15 9.91 22.43
C GLU A 159 11.37 10.04 23.93
N ALA A 160 10.29 10.08 24.72
CA ALA A 160 10.37 10.18 26.19
C ALA A 160 11.02 8.95 26.86
N LYS A 161 11.18 7.82 26.15
CA LYS A 161 11.92 6.65 26.64
C LYS A 161 13.44 6.77 26.40
N HIS A 162 13.85 7.58 25.43
CA HIS A 162 15.22 7.68 24.95
C HIS A 162 15.93 8.98 25.36
N GLY A 163 15.20 9.96 25.90
CA GLY A 163 15.75 11.11 26.63
C GLY A 163 15.85 10.85 28.13
#